data_AF-A0A7W0PKW2-F1
#
_entry.id   AF-A0A7W0PKW2-F1
#
_cell.length_a   1.000
_cell.length_b   1.000
_cell.length_c   1.000
_cell.angle_alpha   90.00
_cell.angle_beta   90.00
_cell.angle_gamma   90.00
#
_symmetry.space_group_name_H-M   'P 1'
#
loop_
_entity.id
_entity.type
_entity.pdbx_description
1 polymer ?
#
loop_
_entity_poly.entity_id
_entity_poly.type
_entity_poly.pdbx_seq_one_letter_code
_entity_poly.pdbx_strand_id
1 'polypeptide(L)'
;MIDLEHLLRRLTEPFNPESRYYWPLAIAAVAAIAANVAWYYWKQRGAVPPPERSLRPWAMWINIIILIWVLVLLIAKLPFFTIILALLLNLAILAFMYRYWLPPREAAWAREQRRLRYIPKPERRKRRRR
;
A
#
# COMPACT_ATOMS: atom_id res chain seq x y z
N MET A 1 26.67 -26.11 -5.60
CA MET A 1 26.61 -24.84 -6.36
C MET A 1 25.22 -24.73 -6.95
N ILE A 2 24.54 -23.60 -6.75
CA ILE A 2 23.23 -23.35 -7.38
C ILE A 2 23.52 -22.88 -8.80
N ASP A 3 23.24 -23.72 -9.79
CA ASP A 3 23.41 -23.36 -11.20
C ASP A 3 22.30 -22.40 -11.63
N LEU A 4 22.65 -21.36 -12.39
CA LEU A 4 21.71 -20.35 -12.87
C LEU A 4 20.60 -20.99 -13.72
N GLU A 5 20.95 -22.03 -14.48
CA GLU A 5 20.03 -22.82 -15.28
C GLU A 5 19.03 -23.60 -14.42
N HIS A 6 19.46 -24.10 -13.26
CA HIS A 6 18.60 -24.80 -12.31
C HIS A 6 17.61 -23.85 -11.63
N LEU A 7 18.01 -22.59 -11.37
CA LEU A 7 17.09 -21.55 -10.89
C LEU A 7 16.08 -21.13 -11.95
N LEU A 8 16.52 -20.93 -13.20
CA LEU A 8 15.65 -20.52 -14.30
C LEU A 8 14.59 -21.58 -14.61
N ARG A 9 14.97 -22.86 -14.67
CA ARG A 9 13.99 -23.96 -14.84
C ARG A 9 12.92 -23.95 -13.76
N ARG A 10 13.34 -23.79 -12.50
CA ARG A 10 12.43 -23.77 -11.35
C ARG A 10 11.50 -22.55 -11.32
N LEU A 11 11.90 -21.44 -11.95
CA LEU A 11 11.06 -20.25 -12.15
C LEU A 11 10.02 -20.43 -13.25
N THR A 12 10.31 -21.26 -14.25
CA THR A 12 9.45 -21.52 -15.42
C THR A 12 8.54 -22.73 -15.27
N GLU A 13 8.84 -23.66 -14.36
CA GLU A 13 8.00 -24.83 -14.09
C GLU A 13 6.62 -24.41 -13.56
N PRO A 14 5.53 -25.05 -14.04
CA PRO A 14 4.19 -24.79 -13.55
C PRO A 14 4.10 -25.12 -12.06
N PHE A 15 3.41 -24.26 -11.33
CA PHE A 15 3.45 -24.24 -9.87
C PHE A 15 2.78 -25.48 -9.28
N ASN A 16 3.49 -26.27 -8.48
CA ASN A 16 2.94 -27.47 -7.85
C ASN A 16 2.31 -27.15 -6.46
N PRO A 17 0.97 -27.20 -6.32
CA PRO A 17 0.27 -26.87 -5.07
C PRO A 17 0.46 -27.90 -3.95
N GLU A 18 0.91 -29.13 -4.25
CA GLU A 18 1.21 -30.16 -3.25
C GLU A 18 2.57 -29.94 -2.57
N SER A 19 3.32 -28.96 -3.07
CA SER A 19 4.63 -28.61 -2.54
C SER A 19 4.50 -27.90 -1.19
N ARG A 20 5.26 -28.34 -0.19
CA ARG A 20 5.34 -27.73 1.16
C ARG A 20 5.72 -26.24 1.12
N TYR A 21 6.23 -25.76 -0.01
CA TYR A 21 6.58 -24.36 -0.26
C TYR A 21 5.36 -23.45 -0.58
N TYR A 22 4.15 -23.99 -0.77
CA TYR A 22 2.92 -23.21 -1.02
C TYR A 22 2.41 -22.49 0.24
N TRP A 23 2.32 -23.23 1.35
CA TRP A 23 1.75 -22.74 2.61
C TRP A 23 2.46 -21.49 3.15
N PRO A 24 3.80 -21.40 3.16
CA PRO A 24 4.48 -20.19 3.60
C PRO A 24 4.11 -18.94 2.79
N LEU A 25 3.92 -19.07 1.48
CA LEU A 25 3.61 -17.93 0.61
C LEU A 25 2.15 -17.48 0.75
N ALA A 26 1.22 -18.43 0.86
CA ALA A 26 -0.18 -18.12 1.15
C ALA A 26 -0.32 -17.45 2.53
N ILE A 27 0.36 -17.98 3.55
CA ILE A 27 0.43 -17.38 4.89
C ILE A 27 1.04 -15.98 4.83
N ALA A 28 2.12 -15.79 4.06
CA ALA A 28 2.74 -14.48 3.88
C ALA A 28 1.80 -13.48 3.20
N ALA A 29 1.01 -13.89 2.21
CA ALA A 29 0.03 -13.04 1.57
C ALA A 29 -1.08 -12.61 2.55
N VAL A 30 -1.61 -13.55 3.35
CA VAL A 30 -2.61 -13.24 4.38
C VAL A 30 -2.03 -12.33 5.47
N ALA A 31 -0.80 -12.61 5.93
CA ALA A 31 -0.10 -11.77 6.88
C ALA A 31 0.16 -10.36 6.32
N ALA A 32 0.48 -10.24 5.03
CA ALA A 32 0.65 -8.95 4.36
C ALA A 32 -0.67 -8.17 4.28
N ILE A 33 -1.80 -8.84 4.04
CA ILE A 33 -3.12 -8.20 4.10
C ILE A 33 -3.37 -7.68 5.52
N ALA A 34 -3.17 -8.50 6.55
CA ALA A 34 -3.35 -8.11 7.94
C ALA A 34 -2.43 -6.93 8.33
N ALA A 35 -1.15 -6.98 7.94
CA ALA A 35 -0.19 -5.91 8.17
C ALA A 35 -0.59 -4.61 7.46
N ASN A 36 -1.09 -4.68 6.23
CA ASN A 36 -1.57 -3.51 5.48
C ASN A 36 -2.80 -2.88 6.15
N VAL A 37 -3.74 -3.70 6.61
CA VAL A 37 -4.91 -3.25 7.38
C VAL A 37 -4.47 -2.61 8.70
N ALA A 38 -3.59 -3.26 9.45
CA ALA A 38 -3.03 -2.72 10.70
C ALA A 38 -2.31 -1.38 10.48
N TRP A 39 -1.49 -1.28 9.42
CA TRP A 39 -0.83 -0.05 9.02
C TRP A 39 -1.83 1.08 8.74
N TYR A 40 -2.90 0.79 7.98
CA TYR A 40 -3.93 1.77 7.66
C TYR A 40 -4.62 2.31 8.92
N TYR A 41 -5.05 1.41 9.83
CA TYR A 41 -5.76 1.80 11.05
C TYR A 41 -4.84 2.44 12.10
N TRP A 42 -3.62 1.97 12.25
CA TRP A 42 -2.66 2.55 13.20
C TRP A 42 -2.36 4.01 12.84
N LYS A 43 -2.08 4.25 11.56
CA LYS A 43 -1.66 5.56 11.09
C LYS A 43 -2.82 6.57 11.03
N GLN A 44 -4.09 6.13 11.13
CA GLN A 44 -5.26 7.01 11.26
C GLN A 44 -5.44 7.63 12.66
N ARG A 45 -4.80 7.07 13.70
CA ARG A 45 -4.94 7.57 15.09
C ARG A 45 -4.12 8.84 15.39
N GLY A 46 -3.27 9.30 14.45
CA GLY A 46 -2.41 10.49 14.62
C GLY A 46 -2.89 11.73 13.86
N ALA A 47 -2.21 12.86 14.07
CA ALA A 47 -2.39 14.10 13.32
C ALA A 47 -1.80 13.98 11.90
N VAL A 48 -2.47 13.20 11.05
CA VAL A 48 -2.06 13.00 9.66
C VAL A 48 -2.45 14.22 8.84
N PRO A 49 -1.52 14.81 8.06
CA PRO A 49 -1.88 15.90 7.17
C PRO A 49 -2.97 15.43 6.18
N PRO A 50 -4.03 16.24 5.94
CA PRO A 50 -5.11 15.93 5.00
C PRO A 50 -4.69 15.38 3.63
N PRO A 51 -3.62 15.87 2.97
CA PRO A 51 -3.16 15.30 1.70
C PRO A 51 -2.78 13.81 1.83
N GLU A 52 -2.09 13.42 2.90
CA GLU A 52 -1.73 12.02 3.15
C GLU A 52 -2.97 11.19 3.51
N ARG A 53 -3.98 11.79 4.17
CA ARG A 53 -5.27 11.16 4.46
C ARG A 53 -6.05 10.78 3.20
N SER A 54 -5.90 11.53 2.11
CA SER A 54 -6.54 11.24 0.82
C SER A 54 -5.87 10.10 0.04
N LEU A 55 -4.56 9.93 0.19
CA LEU A 55 -3.76 9.00 -0.61
C LEU A 55 -3.66 7.60 0.02
N ARG A 56 -3.73 7.52 1.36
CA ARG A 56 -3.66 6.25 2.10
C ARG A 56 -4.77 5.24 1.77
N PRO A 57 -6.05 5.63 1.60
CA PRO A 57 -7.08 4.69 1.19
C PRO A 57 -6.77 4.06 -0.17
N TRP A 58 -6.26 4.84 -1.12
CA TRP A 58 -5.85 4.34 -2.43
C TRP A 58 -4.68 3.36 -2.32
N ALA A 59 -3.65 3.69 -1.55
CA ALA A 59 -2.51 2.80 -1.32
C ALA A 59 -2.95 1.48 -0.65
N MET A 60 -3.87 1.55 0.32
CA MET A 60 -4.45 0.38 0.98
C MET A 60 -5.19 -0.51 -0.04
N TRP A 61 -6.10 0.07 -0.84
CA TRP A 61 -6.91 -0.67 -1.81
C TRP A 61 -6.07 -1.30 -2.91
N ILE A 62 -5.12 -0.57 -3.49
CA ILE A 62 -4.21 -1.10 -4.52
C ILE A 62 -3.45 -2.31 -3.97
N ASN A 63 -2.93 -2.19 -2.75
CA ASN A 63 -2.15 -3.26 -2.14
C ASN A 63 -3.05 -4.48 -1.80
N ILE A 64 -4.29 -4.28 -1.34
CA ILE A 64 -5.26 -5.38 -1.14
C ILE A 64 -5.61 -6.07 -2.47
N ILE A 65 -5.94 -5.29 -3.50
CA ILE A 65 -6.31 -5.82 -4.81
C ILE A 65 -5.17 -6.66 -5.38
N ILE A 66 -3.92 -6.19 -5.30
CA ILE A 66 -2.79 -6.96 -5.80
C ILE A 66 -2.50 -8.19 -4.94
N LEU A 67 -2.68 -8.14 -3.62
CA LEU A 67 -2.53 -9.33 -2.76
C LEU A 67 -3.61 -10.39 -3.06
N ILE A 68 -4.86 -9.96 -3.32
CA ILE A 68 -5.93 -10.85 -3.80
C ILE A 68 -5.55 -11.41 -5.17
N TRP A 69 -5.02 -10.59 -6.07
CA TRP A 69 -4.55 -11.05 -7.38
C TRP A 69 -3.45 -12.10 -7.25
N VAL A 70 -2.48 -11.90 -6.34
CA VAL A 70 -1.43 -12.90 -6.06
C VAL A 70 -2.04 -14.22 -5.56
N LEU A 71 -3.05 -14.18 -4.68
CA LEU A 71 -3.78 -15.37 -4.27
C LEU A 71 -4.48 -16.06 -5.45
N VAL A 72 -5.08 -15.30 -6.37
CA VAL A 72 -5.67 -15.85 -7.60
C VAL A 72 -4.60 -16.51 -8.49
N LEU A 73 -3.45 -15.86 -8.68
CA LEU A 73 -2.32 -16.42 -9.45
C LEU A 73 -1.82 -17.74 -8.85
N LEU A 74 -1.80 -17.81 -7.52
CA LEU A 74 -1.44 -19.02 -6.78
C LEU A 74 -2.45 -20.16 -7.00
N ILE A 75 -3.75 -19.87 -6.92
CA ILE A 75 -4.82 -20.85 -7.19
C ILE A 75 -4.76 -21.32 -8.65
N ALA A 76 -4.47 -20.41 -9.57
CA ALA A 76 -4.33 -20.69 -11.01
C ALA A 76 -3.03 -21.44 -11.36
N LYS A 77 -2.17 -21.75 -10.38
CA LYS A 77 -0.90 -22.47 -10.54
C LYS A 77 0.04 -21.84 -11.56
N LEU A 78 -0.02 -20.52 -11.69
CA LEU A 78 0.82 -19.78 -12.64
C LEU A 78 2.30 -19.83 -12.22
N PRO A 79 3.23 -19.72 -13.19
CA PRO A 79 4.66 -19.76 -12.91
C PRO A 79 5.08 -18.73 -11.87
N PHE A 80 6.09 -19.05 -11.06
CA PHE A 80 6.48 -18.19 -9.94
C PHE A 80 6.89 -16.77 -10.36
N PHE A 81 7.46 -16.61 -11.56
CA PHE A 81 7.83 -15.29 -12.08
C PHE A 81 6.65 -14.32 -12.20
N THR A 82 5.42 -14.80 -12.46
CA THR A 82 4.25 -13.92 -12.57
C THR A 82 3.86 -13.34 -11.22
N ILE A 83 4.08 -14.11 -10.14
CA ILE A 83 3.85 -13.66 -8.76
C ILE A 83 4.87 -12.59 -8.38
N ILE A 84 6.16 -12.83 -8.68
CA ILE A 84 7.21 -11.82 -8.47
C ILE A 84 6.87 -10.54 -9.21
N LEU A 85 6.49 -10.63 -10.48
CA LEU A 85 6.16 -9.47 -11.30
C LEU A 85 4.98 -8.67 -10.72
N ALA A 86 3.93 -9.35 -10.24
CA ALA A 86 2.79 -8.69 -9.60
C ALA A 86 3.21 -7.94 -8.32
N LEU A 87 4.08 -8.54 -7.50
CA LEU A 87 4.60 -7.90 -6.29
C LEU A 87 5.51 -6.70 -6.60
N LEU A 88 6.37 -6.81 -7.61
CA LEU A 88 7.20 -5.69 -8.07
C LEU A 88 6.35 -4.55 -8.62
N LEU A 89 5.31 -4.86 -9.37
CA LEU A 89 4.36 -3.87 -9.87
C LEU A 89 3.66 -3.14 -8.72
N ASN A 90 3.24 -3.86 -7.66
CA ASN A 90 2.66 -3.26 -6.46
C ASN A 90 3.62 -2.25 -5.82
N LEU A 91 4.87 -2.67 -5.59
CA LEU A 91 5.89 -1.80 -5.02
C LEU A 91 6.16 -0.57 -5.90
N ALA A 92 6.20 -0.75 -7.22
CA ALA A 92 6.38 0.35 -8.16
C ALA A 92 5.22 1.36 -8.12
N ILE A 93 3.97 0.88 -8.07
CA ILE A 93 2.78 1.74 -7.95
C ILE A 93 2.81 2.52 -6.65
N LEU A 94 3.09 1.86 -5.52
CA LEU A 94 3.20 2.52 -4.22
C LEU A 94 4.32 3.55 -4.22
N ALA A 95 5.51 3.19 -4.71
CA ALA A 95 6.64 4.10 -4.83
C ALA A 95 6.29 5.32 -5.69
N PHE A 96 5.60 5.13 -6.81
CA PHE A 96 5.14 6.21 -7.67
C PHE A 96 4.17 7.15 -6.94
N MET A 97 3.19 6.60 -6.22
CA MET A 97 2.23 7.40 -5.44
C MET A 97 2.93 8.25 -4.38
N TYR A 98 3.87 7.68 -3.63
CA TYR A 98 4.60 8.41 -2.59
C TYR A 98 5.64 9.38 -3.15
N ARG A 99 6.28 9.06 -4.27
CA ARG A 99 7.34 9.89 -4.87
C ARG A 99 6.81 11.04 -5.71
N TYR A 100 5.73 10.84 -6.44
CA TYR A 100 5.25 11.83 -7.42
C TYR A 100 3.88 12.40 -7.09
N TRP A 101 2.99 11.63 -6.46
CA TRP A 101 1.62 12.07 -6.23
C TRP A 101 1.43 12.81 -4.90
N LEU A 102 2.16 12.39 -3.86
CA LEU A 102 2.09 12.98 -2.52
C LEU A 102 2.77 14.36 -2.40
N PRO A 103 4.00 14.59 -2.92
CA PRO A 103 4.72 15.84 -2.65
C PRO A 103 4.03 17.13 -3.15
N PRO A 104 3.41 17.16 -4.34
CA PRO A 104 2.68 18.34 -4.79
C PRO A 104 1.51 18.72 -3.87
N ARG A 105 0.83 17.71 -3.31
CA ARG A 105 -0.34 17.90 -2.43
C ARG A 105 0.08 18.36 -1.03
N GLU A 106 1.20 17.84 -0.52
CA GLU A 106 1.80 18.34 0.73
C GLU A 106 2.27 19.78 0.61
N ALA A 107 2.92 20.13 -0.51
CA ALA A 107 3.35 21.50 -0.76
C ALA A 107 2.17 22.49 -0.90
N ALA A 108 1.05 22.06 -1.49
CA ALA A 108 -0.18 22.85 -1.53
C ALA A 108 -0.78 23.02 -0.13
N TRP A 109 -0.86 21.94 0.66
CA TRP A 109 -1.36 21.99 2.03
C TRP A 109 -0.53 22.90 2.95
N ALA A 110 0.80 22.86 2.82
CA ALA A 110 1.69 23.74 3.57
C ALA A 110 1.45 25.22 3.23
N ARG A 111 1.11 25.54 1.97
CA ARG A 111 0.72 26.90 1.56
C ARG A 111 -0.61 27.32 2.18
N GLU A 112 -1.60 26.42 2.18
CA GLU A 112 -2.91 26.65 2.81
C GLU A 112 -2.77 26.92 4.31
N GLN A 113 -1.95 26.13 5.02
CA GLN A 113 -1.68 26.32 6.45
C GLN A 113 -1.03 27.68 6.74
N ARG A 114 -0.10 28.14 5.88
CA ARG A 114 0.48 29.48 6.00
C ARG A 114 -0.59 30.55 5.86
N ARG A 115 -1.50 30.43 4.89
CA ARG A 115 -2.63 31.38 4.70
C ARG A 115 -3.55 31.44 5.92
N LEU A 116 -3.92 30.28 6.47
CA LEU A 116 -4.77 30.19 7.66
C LEU A 116 -4.16 30.83 8.92
N ARG A 117 -2.83 30.96 8.99
CA ARG A 117 -2.15 31.64 10.11
C ARG A 117 -2.37 33.15 10.10
N TYR A 118 -2.61 33.75 8.93
CA TYR A 118 -2.84 35.19 8.77
C TYR A 118 -4.33 35.57 8.74
N ILE A 119 -5.22 34.60 8.60
CA ILE A 119 -6.67 34.84 8.66
C ILE A 119 -7.06 34.99 10.14
N PRO A 120 -7.54 36.16 10.58
CA PRO A 120 -7.99 36.34 11.95
C PRO A 120 -9.12 35.37 12.22
N LYS A 121 -8.97 34.57 13.30
CA LYS A 121 -10.02 33.64 13.72
C LYS A 121 -11.27 34.48 14.04
N PRO A 122 -12.46 34.11 13.54
CA PRO A 122 -13.67 34.83 13.87
C PRO A 122 -13.81 34.87 15.39
N GLU A 123 -13.77 36.07 15.97
CA GLU A 123 -14.00 36.25 17.39
C GLU A 123 -15.30 35.55 17.73
N ARG A 124 -15.21 34.51 18.57
CA ARG A 124 -16.38 33.83 19.11
C ARG A 124 -17.21 34.91 19.80
N ARG A 125 -18.25 35.40 19.13
CA ARG A 125 -19.29 36.24 19.72
C ARG A 125 -19.79 35.47 20.93
N LYS A 126 -19.27 35.83 22.11
CA LYS A 126 -19.81 35.41 23.40
C LYS A 126 -21.22 35.97 23.43
N ARG A 127 -22.17 35.15 22.98
CA ARG A 127 -23.60 35.38 23.21
C ARG A 127 -23.76 35.33 24.73
N ARG A 128 -23.66 36.51 25.36
CA ARG A 128 -24.24 36.84 26.65
C ARG A 128 -25.68 36.32 26.61
N ARG A 129 -25.91 35.15 27.20
CA ARG A 129 -27.24 34.78 27.67
C ARG A 129 -27.39 35.51 29.00
N ARG A 130 -28.17 36.59 28.97
CA ARG A 130 -28.87 37.10 30.14
C ARG A 130 -29.85 36.04 30.61
#